data_AF-A0A183M3E4-F1
#
_entry.id   AF-A0A183M3E4-F1
#
_cell.length_a   1.000
_cell.length_b   1.000
_cell.length_c   1.000
_cell.angle_alpha   90.00
_cell.angle_beta   90.00
_cell.angle_gamma   90.00
#
_symmetry.space_group_name_H-M   'P 1'
#
loop_
_entity.id
_entity.type
_entity.pdbx_description
1 polymer ?
#
loop_
_entity_poly.entity_id
_entity_poly.type
_entity_poly.pdbx_seq_one_letter_code
_entity_poly.pdbx_strand_id
1 'polypeptide(L)'
;CSTGWQGPLCDECIKYPGCKHGTCNDAPFTCRCLPNWGGSFCDQDLDYCGRHQPCLNNGICRNLNSSYSKPFNCSCTRDFTGEYCEIKLAPCTNDPCKRGRCISKDNITYECECQPGWRGDHCEENIDYCLINTCLNGGTCQDLDGPGFQCLCPSGFKGSNCQLRSPCSNSQCVHAVNCKQLIQPVNGIDYECMCQPGWTGQFCDQSKLTF
;
A
#
# COMPACT_ATOMS: atom_id res chain seq x y z
N CYS A 1 -47.86 10.60 -51.55
CA CYS A 1 -46.54 10.07 -51.17
C CYS A 1 -46.55 8.55 -51.24
N SER A 2 -45.39 7.92 -51.43
CA SER A 2 -45.24 6.45 -51.29
C SER A 2 -45.54 6.02 -49.85
N THR A 3 -45.91 4.75 -49.66
CA THR A 3 -46.23 4.21 -48.32
C THR A 3 -45.11 4.49 -47.32
N GLY A 4 -45.45 5.13 -46.20
CA GLY A 4 -44.49 5.48 -45.14
C GLY A 4 -43.85 6.86 -45.24
N TRP A 5 -44.15 7.63 -46.28
CA TRP A 5 -43.65 8.99 -46.46
C TRP A 5 -44.78 10.01 -46.34
N GLN A 6 -44.46 11.19 -45.83
CA GLN A 6 -45.38 12.30 -45.58
C GLN A 6 -44.75 13.64 -46.00
N GLY A 7 -45.45 14.74 -45.74
CA GLY A 7 -45.00 16.09 -46.08
C GLY A 7 -45.39 16.55 -47.49
N PRO A 8 -45.26 17.85 -47.78
CA PRO A 8 -45.66 18.44 -49.05
C PRO A 8 -44.82 17.96 -50.25
N LEU A 9 -43.58 17.52 -50.00
CA LEU A 9 -42.66 16.99 -51.01
C LEU A 9 -42.49 15.46 -50.95
N CYS A 10 -43.18 14.78 -50.03
CA CYS A 10 -43.12 13.33 -49.85
C CYS A 10 -41.74 12.75 -49.52
N ASP A 11 -40.89 13.55 -48.84
CA ASP A 11 -39.52 13.25 -48.44
C ASP A 11 -39.34 13.14 -46.92
N GLU A 12 -40.41 13.32 -46.15
CA GLU A 12 -40.40 13.12 -44.70
C GLU A 12 -40.86 11.71 -44.35
N CYS A 13 -40.06 10.97 -43.59
CA CYS A 13 -40.44 9.64 -43.13
C CYS A 13 -41.48 9.69 -42.00
N ILE A 14 -42.46 8.77 -42.02
CA ILE A 14 -43.38 8.56 -40.91
C ILE A 14 -42.67 7.69 -39.87
N LYS A 15 -42.51 8.17 -38.63
CA LYS A 15 -41.92 7.39 -37.53
C LYS A 15 -42.80 6.20 -37.17
N TYR A 16 -42.20 5.13 -36.62
CA TYR A 16 -42.99 4.00 -36.09
C TYR A 16 -44.05 4.50 -35.09
N PRO A 17 -45.31 4.04 -35.18
CA PRO A 17 -46.36 4.47 -34.26
C PRO A 17 -45.96 4.25 -32.80
N GLY A 18 -46.04 5.30 -31.98
CA GLY A 18 -45.62 5.27 -30.57
C GLY A 18 -44.17 5.71 -30.32
N CYS A 19 -43.38 5.99 -31.35
CA CYS A 19 -42.01 6.51 -31.20
C CYS A 19 -41.99 7.85 -30.44
N LYS A 20 -41.35 7.87 -29.26
CA LYS A 20 -41.24 9.08 -28.41
C LYS A 20 -39.98 9.88 -28.71
N HIS A 21 -38.80 9.33 -28.40
CA HIS A 21 -37.51 10.01 -28.53
C HIS A 21 -36.63 9.36 -29.60
N GLY A 22 -37.17 9.21 -30.81
CA GLY A 22 -36.47 8.61 -31.94
C GLY A 22 -36.75 9.28 -33.28
N THR A 23 -35.99 8.86 -34.30
CA THR A 23 -36.04 9.36 -35.68
C THR A 23 -36.12 8.20 -36.67
N CYS A 24 -36.51 8.47 -37.93
CA CYS A 24 -36.69 7.43 -38.97
C CYS A 24 -35.73 7.59 -40.16
N ASN A 25 -34.54 8.16 -39.91
CA ASN A 25 -33.60 8.66 -40.93
C ASN A 25 -33.16 7.63 -41.98
N ASP A 26 -33.25 6.33 -41.67
CA ASP A 26 -32.78 5.25 -42.54
C ASP A 26 -33.93 4.59 -43.34
N ALA A 27 -35.17 4.64 -42.85
CA ALA A 27 -36.37 4.07 -43.51
C ALA A 27 -37.67 4.52 -42.81
N PRO A 28 -38.80 4.64 -43.54
CA PRO A 28 -40.10 4.90 -42.93
C PRO A 28 -40.54 3.76 -42.01
N PHE A 29 -41.40 4.08 -41.04
CA PHE A 29 -41.84 3.20 -39.95
C PHE A 29 -40.70 2.63 -39.09
N THR A 30 -39.60 3.35 -38.95
CA THR A 30 -38.56 3.03 -37.97
C THR A 30 -38.59 4.01 -36.80
N CYS A 31 -37.99 3.62 -35.66
CA CYS A 31 -37.80 4.48 -34.50
C CYS A 31 -36.38 4.25 -33.95
N ARG A 32 -35.43 4.96 -34.53
CA ARG A 32 -34.04 4.97 -34.09
C ARG A 32 -33.88 5.96 -32.95
N CYS A 33 -33.55 5.46 -31.76
CA CYS A 33 -33.50 6.28 -30.56
C CYS A 33 -32.41 7.34 -30.62
N LEU A 34 -32.74 8.51 -30.07
CA LEU A 34 -31.77 9.55 -29.76
C LEU A 34 -30.79 9.05 -28.68
N PRO A 35 -29.61 9.68 -28.53
CA PRO A 35 -28.69 9.33 -27.46
C PRO A 35 -29.38 9.31 -26.09
N ASN A 36 -29.04 8.31 -25.28
CA ASN A 36 -29.62 8.05 -23.97
C ASN A 36 -31.12 7.71 -23.95
N TRP A 37 -31.69 7.27 -25.07
CA TRP A 37 -33.03 6.66 -25.11
C TRP A 37 -32.96 5.22 -25.61
N GLY A 38 -33.79 4.37 -25.03
CA GLY A 38 -33.84 2.93 -25.30
C GLY A 38 -35.25 2.40 -25.45
N GLY A 39 -35.34 1.10 -25.71
CA GLY A 39 -36.59 0.40 -25.99
C GLY A 39 -37.05 0.53 -27.44
N SER A 40 -37.99 -0.33 -27.85
CA SER A 40 -38.51 -0.36 -29.23
C SER A 40 -39.26 0.90 -29.63
N PHE A 41 -39.70 1.71 -28.65
CA PHE A 41 -40.43 2.96 -28.86
C PHE A 41 -39.62 4.20 -28.45
N CYS A 42 -38.36 4.03 -28.04
CA CYS A 42 -37.50 5.10 -27.53
C CYS A 42 -38.15 5.89 -26.37
N ASP A 43 -38.82 5.15 -25.50
CA ASP A 43 -39.56 5.62 -24.33
C ASP A 43 -38.84 5.30 -23.01
N GLN A 44 -37.77 4.51 -23.05
CA GLN A 44 -36.92 4.23 -21.90
C GLN A 44 -35.82 5.29 -21.80
N ASP A 45 -35.78 6.02 -20.70
CA ASP A 45 -34.65 6.91 -20.38
C ASP A 45 -33.42 6.04 -20.07
N LEU A 46 -32.27 6.34 -20.67
CA LEU A 46 -30.99 5.69 -20.37
C LEU A 46 -29.99 6.67 -19.73
N ASP A 47 -30.37 7.95 -19.49
CA ASP A 47 -29.54 8.93 -18.78
C ASP A 47 -29.85 8.97 -17.27
N TYR A 48 -29.68 7.83 -16.62
CA TYR A 48 -29.95 7.70 -15.19
C TYR A 48 -29.01 8.54 -14.33
N CYS A 49 -27.72 8.58 -14.69
CA CYS A 49 -26.75 9.34 -13.91
C CYS A 49 -26.97 10.85 -13.99
N GLY A 50 -27.38 11.38 -15.16
CA GLY A 50 -27.63 12.81 -15.34
C GLY A 50 -28.90 13.29 -14.65
N ARG A 51 -29.99 12.51 -14.75
CA ARG A 51 -31.32 12.93 -14.23
C ARG A 51 -31.65 12.41 -12.84
N HIS A 52 -31.24 11.19 -12.51
CA HIS A 52 -31.69 10.50 -11.30
C HIS A 52 -30.61 10.40 -10.22
N GLN A 53 -29.32 10.52 -10.57
CA GLN A 53 -28.18 10.45 -9.63
C GLN A 53 -28.33 9.31 -8.58
N PRO A 54 -28.50 8.06 -9.03
CA PRO A 54 -28.94 6.97 -8.15
C PRO A 54 -27.89 6.50 -7.15
N CYS A 55 -26.60 6.80 -7.36
CA CYS A 55 -25.51 6.34 -6.50
C CYS A 55 -25.38 7.22 -5.25
N LEU A 56 -25.50 6.59 -4.08
CA LEU A 56 -25.38 7.22 -2.77
C LEU A 56 -23.91 7.27 -2.31
N ASN A 57 -23.67 7.97 -1.19
CA ASN A 57 -22.39 7.98 -0.46
C ASN A 57 -21.16 8.26 -1.36
N ASN A 58 -21.32 9.25 -2.25
CA ASN A 58 -20.33 9.68 -3.23
C ASN A 58 -19.89 8.58 -4.22
N GLY A 59 -20.74 7.58 -4.46
CA GLY A 59 -20.53 6.57 -5.49
C GLY A 59 -20.49 7.19 -6.90
N ILE A 60 -19.63 6.65 -7.76
CA ILE A 60 -19.47 7.12 -9.14
C ILE A 60 -20.50 6.39 -10.02
N CYS A 61 -21.43 7.15 -10.60
CA CYS A 61 -22.44 6.63 -11.52
C CYS A 61 -21.92 6.53 -12.95
N ARG A 62 -22.24 5.42 -13.64
CA ARG A 62 -22.00 5.23 -15.08
C ARG A 62 -23.24 4.68 -15.76
N ASN A 63 -23.75 5.40 -16.78
CA ASN A 63 -24.81 4.90 -17.64
C ASN A 63 -24.29 3.70 -18.46
N LEU A 64 -25.12 2.68 -18.63
CA LEU A 64 -24.84 1.48 -19.43
C LEU A 64 -25.71 1.50 -20.69
N ASN A 65 -25.13 1.11 -21.82
CA ASN A 65 -25.85 0.98 -23.10
C ASN A 65 -26.67 -0.33 -23.15
N SER A 66 -27.38 -0.70 -22.07
CA SER A 66 -28.15 -1.94 -21.98
C SER A 66 -29.61 -1.65 -21.65
N SER A 67 -30.50 -1.98 -22.58
CA SER A 67 -31.97 -1.85 -22.43
C SER A 67 -32.61 -2.98 -21.61
N TYR A 68 -31.84 -3.96 -21.12
CA TYR A 68 -32.39 -5.28 -20.77
C TYR A 68 -32.41 -5.65 -19.29
N SER A 69 -32.07 -4.75 -18.34
CA SER A 69 -32.55 -4.79 -16.92
C SER A 69 -31.77 -3.86 -15.98
N LYS A 70 -30.55 -3.43 -16.33
CA LYS A 70 -29.73 -2.54 -15.50
C LYS A 70 -29.05 -1.47 -16.35
N PRO A 71 -29.64 -0.27 -16.45
CA PRO A 71 -29.20 0.78 -17.36
C PRO A 71 -28.08 1.67 -16.77
N PHE A 72 -27.60 1.39 -15.56
CA PHE A 72 -26.45 2.06 -14.96
C PHE A 72 -25.72 1.17 -13.96
N ASN A 73 -24.51 1.58 -13.56
CA ASN A 73 -23.75 0.97 -12.50
C ASN A 73 -23.18 2.03 -11.55
N CYS A 74 -23.14 1.73 -10.26
CA CYS A 74 -22.51 2.53 -9.22
C CYS A 74 -21.18 1.90 -8.81
N SER A 75 -20.09 2.66 -8.93
CA SER A 75 -18.81 2.30 -8.31
C SER A 75 -18.72 2.94 -6.95
N CYS A 76 -18.80 2.13 -5.89
CA CYS A 76 -18.85 2.63 -4.52
C CYS A 76 -17.49 3.11 -4.01
N THR A 77 -17.54 4.07 -3.09
CA THR A 77 -16.37 4.48 -2.31
C THR A 77 -15.93 3.36 -1.37
N ARG A 78 -14.69 3.43 -0.87
CA ARG A 78 -14.06 2.32 -0.13
C ARG A 78 -14.91 1.81 1.03
N ASP A 79 -15.70 2.65 1.69
CA ASP A 79 -16.43 2.30 2.90
C ASP A 79 -17.90 1.88 2.65
N PHE A 80 -18.31 1.71 1.38
CA PHE A 80 -19.68 1.39 1.01
C PHE A 80 -19.77 0.27 -0.03
N THR A 81 -20.90 -0.43 -0.01
CA THR A 81 -21.27 -1.49 -0.95
C THR A 81 -22.78 -1.44 -1.21
N GLY A 82 -23.31 -2.39 -1.98
CA GLY A 82 -24.69 -2.40 -2.42
C GLY A 82 -24.85 -1.90 -3.85
N GLU A 83 -26.06 -2.01 -4.38
CA GLU A 83 -26.33 -1.66 -5.78
C GLU A 83 -26.24 -0.15 -6.03
N TYR A 84 -26.62 0.64 -5.02
CA TYR A 84 -26.64 2.09 -5.01
C TYR A 84 -25.61 2.66 -4.03
N CYS A 85 -24.67 1.84 -3.54
CA CYS A 85 -23.72 2.21 -2.49
C CYS A 85 -24.39 2.61 -1.16
N GLU A 86 -25.53 2.02 -0.86
CA GLU A 86 -26.38 2.29 0.29
C GLU A 86 -25.92 1.59 1.58
N ILE A 87 -25.12 0.52 1.45
CA ILE A 87 -24.69 -0.32 2.56
C ILE A 87 -23.32 0.14 3.03
N LYS A 88 -23.22 0.65 4.26
CA LYS A 88 -21.92 0.96 4.88
C LYS A 88 -21.20 -0.34 5.25
N LEU A 89 -19.95 -0.48 4.84
CA LEU A 89 -19.10 -1.61 5.20
C LEU A 89 -18.70 -1.56 6.67
N ALA A 90 -18.49 -2.74 7.24
CA ALA A 90 -17.96 -2.83 8.59
C ALA A 90 -16.54 -2.23 8.62
N PRO A 91 -16.13 -1.58 9.72
CA PRO A 91 -14.90 -0.81 9.77
C PRO A 91 -13.61 -1.59 9.41
N CYS A 92 -13.55 -2.89 9.73
CA CYS A 92 -12.41 -3.75 9.42
C CYS A 92 -12.49 -4.48 8.07
N THR A 93 -13.53 -4.27 7.26
CA THR A 93 -13.71 -5.01 6.00
C THR A 93 -12.56 -4.78 5.01
N ASN A 94 -11.98 -3.57 4.98
CA ASN A 94 -10.91 -3.21 4.05
C ASN A 94 -9.52 -3.16 4.70
N ASP A 95 -9.37 -3.77 5.87
CA ASP A 95 -8.15 -3.77 6.68
C ASP A 95 -7.43 -2.41 6.73
N PRO A 96 -7.99 -1.44 7.49
CA PRO A 96 -7.41 -0.10 7.57
C PRO A 96 -6.02 -0.07 8.25
N CYS A 97 -5.65 -1.11 9.00
CA CYS A 97 -4.40 -1.17 9.74
C CYS A 97 -3.24 -1.59 8.82
N LYS A 98 -2.13 -0.84 8.82
CA LYS A 98 -0.97 -1.12 7.96
C LYS A 98 -0.14 -2.31 8.46
N ARG A 99 0.24 -2.27 9.74
CA ARG A 99 1.11 -3.25 10.40
C ARG A 99 0.52 -3.65 11.75
N GLY A 100 -0.72 -4.13 11.73
CA GLY A 100 -1.49 -4.45 12.92
C GLY A 100 -2.72 -5.29 12.61
N ARG A 101 -3.49 -5.61 13.65
CA ARG A 101 -4.77 -6.28 13.53
C ARG A 101 -5.91 -5.29 13.72
N CYS A 102 -6.83 -5.21 12.78
CA CYS A 102 -8.04 -4.43 12.93
C CYS A 102 -9.03 -5.11 13.88
N ILE A 103 -9.54 -4.35 14.86
CA ILE A 103 -10.53 -4.79 15.82
C ILE A 103 -11.74 -3.86 15.72
N SER A 104 -12.87 -4.36 15.22
CA SER A 104 -14.12 -3.61 15.22
C SER A 104 -14.60 -3.40 16.66
N LYS A 105 -14.86 -2.14 17.03
CA LYS A 105 -15.45 -1.80 18.34
C LYS A 105 -16.96 -1.77 18.27
N ASP A 106 -17.50 -1.28 17.15
CA ASP A 106 -18.91 -1.28 16.84
C ASP A 106 -19.10 -1.34 15.29
N ASN A 107 -20.29 -0.98 14.81
CA ASN A 107 -20.62 -0.98 13.38
C ASN A 107 -20.00 0.20 12.58
N ILE A 108 -19.32 1.12 13.25
CA ILE A 108 -18.82 2.40 12.72
C ILE A 108 -17.34 2.62 13.04
N THR A 109 -16.87 2.17 14.20
CA THR A 109 -15.54 2.43 14.74
C THR A 109 -14.69 1.16 14.87
N TYR A 110 -13.38 1.33 14.76
CA TYR A 110 -12.38 0.28 14.92
C TYR A 110 -11.18 0.81 15.68
N GLU A 111 -10.36 -0.12 16.15
CA GLU A 111 -9.04 0.15 16.72
C GLU A 111 -8.03 -0.77 16.04
N CYS A 112 -6.82 -0.27 15.78
CA CYS A 112 -5.71 -1.07 15.30
C CYS A 112 -4.84 -1.53 16.47
N GLU A 113 -4.72 -2.85 16.65
CA GLU A 113 -3.74 -3.43 17.55
C GLU A 113 -2.42 -3.58 16.80
N CYS A 114 -1.48 -2.67 17.07
CA CYS A 114 -0.21 -2.61 16.34
C CYS A 114 0.74 -3.74 16.67
N GLN A 115 1.44 -4.23 15.65
CA GLN A 115 2.56 -5.14 15.84
C GLN A 115 3.70 -4.45 16.61
N PRO A 116 4.57 -5.20 17.31
CA PRO A 116 5.70 -4.61 18.02
C PRO A 116 6.57 -3.72 17.10
N GLY A 117 6.93 -2.54 17.60
CA GLY A 117 7.70 -1.54 16.83
C GLY A 117 6.86 -0.55 16.03
N TRP A 118 5.53 -0.67 16.05
CA TRP A 118 4.62 0.21 15.31
C TRP A 118 3.67 0.95 16.24
N ARG A 119 3.32 2.19 15.87
CA ARG A 119 2.35 3.05 16.56
C ARG A 119 1.56 3.90 15.55
N GLY A 120 0.64 4.71 16.08
CA GLY A 120 -0.31 5.49 15.28
C GLY A 120 -1.66 4.79 15.16
N ASP A 121 -2.69 5.53 14.74
CA ASP A 121 -4.07 5.03 14.68
C ASP A 121 -4.24 3.91 13.65
N HIS A 122 -3.33 3.82 12.67
CA HIS A 122 -3.31 2.79 11.63
C HIS A 122 -2.01 1.96 11.63
N CYS A 123 -1.21 2.04 12.69
CA CYS A 123 0.09 1.36 12.81
C CYS A 123 1.04 1.70 11.65
N GLU A 124 1.02 2.96 11.23
CA GLU A 124 1.78 3.52 10.11
C GLU A 124 3.12 4.12 10.55
N GLU A 125 3.26 4.47 11.82
CA GLU A 125 4.47 5.09 12.36
C GLU A 125 5.37 4.04 13.01
N ASN A 126 6.67 4.13 12.72
CA ASN A 126 7.67 3.37 13.45
C ASN A 126 7.92 4.01 14.83
N ILE A 127 8.13 3.19 15.85
CA ILE A 127 8.57 3.64 17.16
C ILE A 127 10.07 3.91 17.08
N ASP A 128 10.47 5.18 17.25
CA ASP A 128 11.89 5.53 17.35
C ASP A 128 12.44 5.08 18.72
N TYR A 129 13.13 3.94 18.72
CA TYR A 129 13.74 3.37 19.92
C TYR A 129 14.99 4.14 20.37
N CYS A 130 15.58 4.97 19.51
CA CYS A 130 16.73 5.82 19.84
C CYS A 130 16.36 7.01 20.74
N LEU A 131 15.08 7.39 20.82
CA LEU A 131 14.62 8.40 21.78
C LEU A 131 14.60 7.89 23.22
N ILE A 132 14.48 6.57 23.40
CA ILE A 132 14.32 5.93 24.70
C ILE A 132 15.62 5.27 25.14
N ASN A 133 16.45 4.84 24.19
CA ASN A 133 17.69 4.14 24.44
C ASN A 133 18.91 4.99 24.09
N THR A 134 19.99 4.84 24.86
CA THR A 134 21.21 5.63 24.67
C THR A 134 22.40 4.72 24.40
N CYS A 135 23.09 4.98 23.28
CA CYS A 135 24.39 4.38 23.00
C CYS A 135 25.48 5.09 23.80
N LEU A 136 26.30 4.33 24.51
CA LEU A 136 27.37 4.86 25.36
C LEU A 136 28.68 5.05 24.59
N ASN A 137 29.64 5.72 25.23
CA ASN A 137 31.01 5.88 24.74
C ASN A 137 31.11 6.47 23.31
N GLY A 138 30.20 7.38 22.96
CA GLY A 138 30.16 8.01 21.64
C GLY A 138 29.55 7.14 20.53
N GLY A 139 28.85 6.05 20.88
CA GLY A 139 28.11 5.24 19.92
C GLY A 139 26.98 6.03 19.25
N THR A 140 26.74 5.72 17.98
CA THR A 140 25.63 6.30 17.20
C THR A 140 24.44 5.35 17.26
N CYS A 141 23.27 5.85 17.67
CA CYS A 141 22.06 5.07 17.65
C CYS A 141 21.44 5.06 16.26
N GLN A 142 21.03 3.88 15.81
CA GLN A 142 20.30 3.66 14.57
C GLN A 142 18.98 2.96 14.89
N ASP A 143 17.88 3.63 14.59
CA ASP A 143 16.55 3.05 14.69
C ASP A 143 16.33 2.01 13.56
N LEU A 144 15.61 0.94 13.86
CA LEU A 144 15.36 -0.16 12.91
C LEU A 144 13.96 -0.07 12.34
N ASP A 145 13.72 -0.63 11.15
CA ASP A 145 12.35 -0.76 10.61
C ASP A 145 11.60 -1.85 11.40
N GLY A 146 10.64 -1.44 12.23
CA GLY A 146 9.97 -2.33 13.19
C GLY A 146 10.63 -2.32 14.58
N PRO A 147 10.60 -3.43 15.33
CA PRO A 147 10.97 -3.40 16.74
C PRO A 147 12.48 -3.32 16.94
N GLY A 148 12.93 -2.32 17.71
CA GLY A 148 14.27 -2.23 18.28
C GLY A 148 15.16 -1.17 17.65
N PHE A 149 16.40 -1.13 18.12
CA PHE A 149 17.45 -0.23 17.65
C PHE A 149 18.78 -0.97 17.61
N GLN A 150 19.76 -0.36 16.96
CA GLN A 150 21.15 -0.81 16.95
C GLN A 150 22.07 0.34 17.35
N CYS A 151 23.03 0.07 18.24
CA CYS A 151 24.15 0.98 18.45
C CYS A 151 25.32 0.63 17.55
N LEU A 152 25.77 1.60 16.77
CA LEU A 152 27.02 1.55 16.02
C LEU A 152 28.15 2.00 16.96
N CYS A 153 28.92 1.03 17.44
CA CYS A 153 29.97 1.29 18.41
C CYS A 153 31.24 1.82 17.75
N PRO A 154 31.89 2.84 18.34
CA PRO A 154 33.19 3.30 17.89
C PRO A 154 34.26 2.22 18.09
N SER A 155 35.37 2.35 17.37
CA SER A 155 36.53 1.47 17.56
C SER A 155 36.95 1.45 19.03
N GLY A 156 37.07 0.25 19.58
CA GLY A 156 37.41 0.05 20.98
C GLY A 156 36.21 -0.13 21.93
N PHE A 157 34.98 -0.16 21.42
CA PHE A 157 33.78 -0.45 22.23
C PHE A 157 32.93 -1.58 21.63
N LYS A 158 32.20 -2.28 22.48
CA LYS A 158 31.30 -3.40 22.13
C LYS A 158 30.09 -3.46 23.06
N GLY A 159 29.16 -4.34 22.75
CA GLY A 159 27.90 -4.55 23.48
C GLY A 159 26.73 -3.84 22.81
N SER A 160 25.51 -4.20 23.21
CA SER A 160 24.27 -3.68 22.63
C SER A 160 24.16 -2.15 22.70
N ASN A 161 24.72 -1.55 23.75
CA ASN A 161 24.73 -0.11 23.98
C ASN A 161 26.14 0.47 23.98
N CYS A 162 27.13 -0.23 23.39
CA CYS A 162 28.54 0.17 23.38
C CYS A 162 29.15 0.38 24.78
N GLN A 163 28.61 -0.30 25.78
CA GLN A 163 28.96 -0.14 27.19
C GLN A 163 30.26 -0.84 27.59
N LEU A 164 30.71 -1.82 26.81
CA LEU A 164 31.90 -2.61 27.10
C LEU A 164 33.08 -2.11 26.27
N ARG A 165 34.29 -2.16 26.81
CA ARG A 165 35.50 -1.99 25.99
C ARG A 165 35.69 -3.22 25.10
N SER A 166 36.09 -2.99 23.85
CA SER A 166 36.51 -4.06 22.97
C SER A 166 37.82 -4.67 23.50
N PRO A 167 38.00 -5.99 23.45
CA PRO A 167 39.26 -6.62 23.81
C PRO A 167 40.42 -6.15 22.93
N CYS A 168 40.10 -5.73 21.70
CA CYS A 168 41.07 -5.17 20.77
C CYS A 168 41.60 -3.79 21.20
N SER A 169 40.92 -3.07 22.09
CA SER A 169 41.32 -1.70 22.51
C SER A 169 42.63 -1.68 23.28
N ASN A 170 42.87 -2.73 24.07
CA ASN A 170 44.09 -2.93 24.85
C ASN A 170 44.73 -4.27 24.47
N SER A 171 44.68 -4.64 23.20
CA SER A 171 45.25 -5.91 22.75
C SER A 171 46.77 -5.92 22.90
N GLN A 172 47.32 -7.11 23.16
CA GLN A 172 48.76 -7.33 23.25
C GLN A 172 49.40 -7.56 21.87
N CYS A 173 48.66 -7.32 20.78
CA CYS A 173 49.12 -7.53 19.42
C CYS A 173 50.26 -6.54 19.10
N VAL A 174 51.47 -7.05 18.81
CA VAL A 174 52.64 -6.19 18.55
C VAL A 174 52.73 -5.83 17.07
N HIS A 175 52.99 -6.82 16.21
CA HIS A 175 53.13 -6.63 14.75
C HIS A 175 51.90 -7.14 14.00
N ALA A 176 50.72 -6.65 14.41
CA ALA A 176 49.46 -7.01 13.77
C ALA A 176 49.00 -5.94 12.77
N VAL A 177 48.49 -6.38 11.61
CA VAL A 177 47.77 -5.51 10.67
C VAL A 177 46.38 -5.17 11.19
N ASN A 178 45.78 -6.07 11.98
CA ASN A 178 44.46 -5.84 12.58
C ASN A 178 44.27 -6.72 13.81
N CYS A 179 43.33 -6.33 14.68
CA CYS A 179 42.82 -7.17 15.76
C CYS A 179 41.35 -7.51 15.47
N LYS A 180 41.01 -8.79 15.59
CA LYS A 180 39.65 -9.28 15.39
C LYS A 180 39.12 -9.82 16.71
N GLN A 181 37.97 -9.32 17.15
CA GLN A 181 37.28 -9.91 18.29
C GLN A 181 36.73 -11.30 17.92
N LEU A 182 36.84 -12.25 18.84
CA LEU A 182 36.31 -13.61 18.70
C LEU A 182 34.87 -13.68 19.25
N ILE A 183 34.07 -14.59 18.67
CA ILE A 183 32.70 -14.88 19.14
C ILE A 183 32.74 -15.68 20.45
N GLN A 184 33.74 -16.55 20.60
CA GLN A 184 34.00 -17.33 21.81
C GLN A 184 35.47 -17.18 22.22
N PRO A 185 35.78 -17.09 23.52
CA PRO A 185 37.16 -17.02 23.99
C PRO A 185 37.92 -18.31 23.66
N VAL A 186 39.14 -18.19 23.17
CA VAL A 186 40.08 -19.32 22.99
C VAL A 186 41.19 -19.14 24.02
N ASN A 187 41.38 -20.14 24.90
CA ASN A 187 42.35 -20.07 26.00
C ASN A 187 42.19 -18.82 26.89
N GLY A 188 40.94 -18.36 27.09
CA GLY A 188 40.64 -17.17 27.91
C GLY A 188 40.84 -15.83 27.20
N ILE A 189 41.20 -15.84 25.91
CA ILE A 189 41.41 -14.63 25.10
C ILE A 189 40.27 -14.51 24.09
N ASP A 190 39.56 -13.38 24.10
CA ASP A 190 38.38 -13.12 23.27
C ASP A 190 38.69 -12.24 22.04
N TYR A 191 39.95 -12.26 21.59
CA TYR A 191 40.43 -11.63 20.37
C TYR A 191 41.55 -12.42 19.68
N GLU A 192 41.79 -12.12 18.42
CA GLU A 192 42.84 -12.71 17.58
C GLU A 192 43.61 -11.60 16.86
N CYS A 193 44.93 -11.71 16.85
CA CYS A 193 45.82 -10.80 16.14
C CYS A 193 46.07 -11.30 14.72
N MET A 194 45.79 -10.48 13.71
CA MET A 194 46.17 -10.77 12.33
C MET A 194 47.59 -10.26 12.07
N CYS A 195 48.57 -11.15 12.00
CA CYS A 195 49.98 -10.76 11.93
C CYS A 195 50.38 -10.16 10.58
N GLN A 196 51.29 -9.19 10.62
CA GLN A 196 52.01 -8.69 9.45
C GLN A 196 52.85 -9.82 8.80
N PRO A 197 53.15 -9.72 7.49
CA PRO A 197 54.08 -10.64 6.85
C PRO A 197 55.42 -10.72 7.60
N GLY A 198 55.94 -11.93 7.80
CA GLY A 198 57.16 -12.16 8.59
C GLY A 198 56.96 -12.32 10.09
N TRP A 199 55.74 -12.14 10.62
CA TRP A 199 55.40 -12.33 12.04
C TRP A 199 54.43 -13.50 12.26
N THR A 200 54.52 -14.11 13.43
CA THR A 200 53.70 -15.24 13.88
C THR A 200 53.51 -15.19 15.41
N GLY A 201 52.80 -16.18 15.95
CA GLY A 201 52.44 -16.25 17.36
C GLY A 201 51.08 -15.64 17.65
N GLN A 202 50.53 -15.96 18.83
CA GLN A 202 49.20 -15.51 19.25
C GLN A 202 49.08 -13.98 19.33
N PHE A 203 50.19 -13.29 19.61
CA PHE A 203 50.26 -11.83 19.76
C PHE A 203 51.12 -11.16 18.67
N CYS A 204 51.50 -11.89 17.62
CA CYS A 204 52.37 -11.39 16.54
C CYS A 204 53.70 -10.82 17.04
N ASP A 205 54.27 -11.47 18.04
CA ASP A 205 55.49 -11.11 18.76
C ASP A 205 56.70 -11.96 18.33
N GLN A 206 56.49 -12.99 17.48
CA GLN A 206 57.53 -13.90 17.02
C GLN A 206 57.85 -13.67 15.54
N SER A 207 59.13 -13.56 15.18
CA SER A 207 59.55 -13.50 13.77
C SER A 207 59.48 -14.90 13.15
N LYS A 208 58.84 -15.02 11.98
CA LYS A 208 59.02 -16.15 11.08
C LYS A 208 60.43 -16.06 10.49
N LEU A 209 61.43 -16.59 11.18
CA LEU A 209 62.78 -16.68 10.65
C LEU A 209 62.72 -17.40 9.30
N THR A 210 62.96 -16.67 8.20
CA THR A 210 63.32 -17.27 6.91
C THR A 210 64.74 -17.82 7.08
N PHE A 211 64.84 -19.13 7.29
CA PHE A 211 66.07 -19.89 7.08
C PHE A 211 66.37 -19.98 5.58
#